data_AF-A0A3D6AEL4-F1
#
_entry.id   AF-A0A3D6AEL4-F1
#
_cell.length_a   1.000
_cell.length_b   1.000
_cell.length_c   1.000
_cell.angle_alpha   90.00
_cell.angle_beta   90.00
_cell.angle_gamma   90.00
#
_symmetry.space_group_name_H-M   'P 1'
#
loop_
_entity.id
_entity.type
_entity.pdbx_description
1 polymer ?
#
loop_
_entity_poly.entity_id
_entity_poly.type
_entity_poly.pdbx_seq_one_letter_code
_entity_poly.pdbx_strand_id
1 'polypeptide(L)'
;MDLHVESRPGPRSDPEPVAFALGGRLIQIVQIIDRWIASDHSYFKVEAEDSDIYILRFTPAESHWELTLFQAGAGADFPAMPRRNAIQFQ
;
A
#
# COMPACT_ATOMS: atom_id res chain seq x y z
N MET A 1 10.14 -2.63 -12.86
CA MET A 1 9.37 -1.55 -13.54
C MET A 1 9.40 -0.35 -12.63
N ASP A 2 9.98 0.75 -13.07
CA ASP A 2 10.19 1.94 -12.23
C ASP A 2 8.87 2.54 -11.78
N LEU A 3 8.57 2.40 -10.50
CA LEU A 3 7.38 2.97 -9.88
C LEU A 3 7.77 4.25 -9.16
N HIS A 4 7.14 5.36 -9.53
CA HIS A 4 7.30 6.59 -8.77
C HIS A 4 6.48 6.49 -7.48
N VAL A 5 7.13 6.41 -6.34
CA VAL A 5 6.49 6.32 -5.02
C VAL A 5 6.87 7.55 -4.21
N GLU A 6 5.86 8.26 -3.75
CA GLU A 6 6.03 9.28 -2.72
C GLU A 6 6.11 8.57 -1.37
N SER A 7 7.22 8.78 -0.66
CA SER A 7 7.43 8.27 0.69
C SER A 7 7.65 9.41 1.68
N ARG A 8 7.18 9.22 2.91
CA ARG A 8 7.41 10.13 4.02
C ARG A 8 8.26 9.42 5.08
N PRO A 9 9.15 10.14 5.79
CA PRO A 9 9.81 9.58 6.97
C PRO A 9 8.75 9.16 8.00
N GLY A 10 8.68 7.85 8.27
CA GLY A 10 7.88 7.29 9.34
C GLY A 10 8.51 7.53 10.72
N PRO A 11 7.84 7.13 11.80
CA PRO A 11 8.28 7.38 13.18
C PRO A 11 9.64 6.77 13.55
N ARG A 12 10.13 5.82 12.74
CA ARG A 12 11.43 5.14 12.94
C ARG A 12 12.47 5.50 11.86
N SER A 13 12.23 6.56 11.08
CA SER A 13 12.98 6.92 9.87
C SER A 13 12.89 5.89 8.73
N ASP A 14 12.01 4.89 8.83
CA ASP A 14 11.66 4.03 7.71
C ASP A 14 10.83 4.82 6.68
N PRO A 15 11.12 4.70 5.38
CA PRO A 15 10.30 5.32 4.35
C PRO A 15 8.93 4.65 4.31
N GLU A 16 7.89 5.39 4.65
CA GLU A 16 6.51 4.91 4.55
C GLU A 16 5.90 5.42 3.24
N PRO A 17 5.46 4.52 2.34
CA PRO A 17 4.87 4.93 1.08
C PRO A 17 3.49 5.56 1.36
N VAL A 18 3.29 6.78 0.83
CA VAL A 18 2.04 7.55 0.99
C VAL A 18 1.24 7.63 -0.29
N ALA A 19 1.90 7.59 -1.45
CA ALA A 19 1.25 7.55 -2.76
C ALA A 19 2.18 6.95 -3.80
N PHE A 20 1.63 6.47 -4.90
CA PHE A 20 2.44 5.99 -6.02
C PHE A 20 1.77 6.29 -7.36
N ALA A 21 2.57 6.51 -8.41
CA ALA A 21 2.08 6.76 -9.74
C ALA A 21 2.03 5.45 -10.55
N LEU A 22 0.85 5.06 -11.00
CA LEU A 22 0.64 3.88 -11.83
C LEU A 22 -0.17 4.27 -13.08
N GLY A 23 0.37 3.98 -14.27
CA GLY A 23 -0.33 4.26 -15.53
C GLY A 23 -0.67 5.74 -15.77
N GLY A 24 0.10 6.66 -15.17
CA GLY A 24 -0.16 8.11 -15.23
C GLY A 24 -1.18 8.62 -14.22
N ARG A 25 -1.75 7.76 -13.37
CA ARG A 25 -2.60 8.14 -12.24
C ARG A 25 -1.78 8.11 -10.95
N LEU A 26 -1.92 9.14 -10.12
CA LEU A 26 -1.43 9.11 -8.74
C LEU A 26 -2.47 8.38 -7.88
N ILE A 27 -2.05 7.33 -7.20
CA ILE A 27 -2.87 6.50 -6.31
C ILE A 27 -2.45 6.79 -4.88
N GLN A 28 -3.38 7.30 -4.07
CA GLN A 28 -3.13 7.55 -2.65
C GLN A 28 -3.22 6.25 -1.85
N ILE A 29 -2.24 6.02 -0.97
CA ILE A 29 -2.25 4.91 -0.01
C ILE A 29 -3.05 5.37 1.21
N VAL A 30 -4.13 4.66 1.52
CA VAL A 30 -5.00 4.98 2.67
C VAL A 30 -4.58 4.23 3.93
N GLN A 31 -4.05 3.01 3.77
CA GLN A 31 -3.48 2.25 4.89
C GLN A 31 -2.34 1.34 4.44
N ILE A 32 -1.37 1.15 5.34
CA ILE A 32 -0.34 0.12 5.22
C ILE A 32 -0.83 -1.08 6.04
N ILE A 33 -1.12 -2.18 5.36
CA ILE A 33 -1.66 -3.41 5.96
C ILE A 33 -0.54 -4.23 6.61
N ASP A 34 0.57 -4.42 5.89
CA ASP A 34 1.70 -5.21 6.33
C ASP A 34 3.01 -4.61 5.84
N ARG A 35 4.08 -4.87 6.61
CA ARG A 35 5.44 -4.44 6.30
C ARG A 35 6.40 -5.60 6.53
N TRP A 36 7.10 -6.00 5.48
CA TRP A 36 8.17 -6.98 5.55
C TRP A 36 9.49 -6.29 5.24
N ILE A 37 10.17 -5.83 6.29
CA ILE A 37 11.41 -5.06 6.18
C ILE A 37 12.59 -6.02 6.15
N ALA A 38 13.44 -5.90 5.13
CA ALA A 38 14.73 -6.58 5.07
C ALA A 38 15.80 -5.64 4.51
N SER A 39 17.06 -5.97 4.78
CA SER A 39 18.21 -5.12 4.44
C SER A 39 18.40 -4.91 2.94
N ASP A 40 18.01 -5.89 2.12
CA ASP A 40 18.21 -5.87 0.66
C ASP A 40 16.94 -5.45 -0.09
N HIS A 41 15.78 -5.97 0.33
CA HIS A 41 14.47 -5.66 -0.26
C HIS A 41 13.41 -5.60 0.82
N SER A 42 12.67 -4.49 0.89
CA SER A 42 11.53 -4.34 1.79
C SER A 42 10.23 -4.39 1.01
N TYR A 43 9.21 -5.03 1.56
CA TYR A 43 7.90 -5.16 0.95
C TYR A 43 6.84 -4.47 1.81
N PHE A 44 5.94 -3.76 1.17
CA PHE A 44 4.86 -3.02 1.79
C PHE A 44 3.54 -3.44 1.15
N LYS A 45 2.65 -4.04 1.94
CA LYS A 45 1.29 -4.30 1.51
C LYS A 45 0.43 -3.11 1.89
N VAL A 46 -0.20 -2.49 0.91
CA VAL A 46 -0.93 -1.23 1.08
C VAL A 46 -2.33 -1.33 0.47
N GLU A 47 -3.31 -0.68 1.10
CA GLU A 47 -4.60 -0.41 0.49
C GLU A 47 -4.58 1.00 -0.09
N ALA A 48 -5.10 1.14 -1.30
CA ALA A 48 -5.28 2.41 -1.96
C ALA A 48 -6.68 2.99 -1.75
N GLU A 49 -6.87 4.26 -2.10
CA GLU A 49 -8.20 4.91 -2.11
C GLU A 49 -9.25 4.17 -2.96
N ASP A 50 -8.81 3.39 -3.95
CA ASP A 50 -9.66 2.60 -4.85
C ASP A 50 -10.20 1.32 -4.19
N SER A 51 -9.86 1.06 -2.91
CA SER A 51 -10.09 -0.21 -2.19
C SER A 51 -9.30 -1.40 -2.77
N ASP A 52 -8.36 -1.12 -3.64
CA ASP A 52 -7.40 -2.07 -4.20
C ASP A 52 -6.21 -2.28 -3.27
N ILE A 53 -5.66 -3.50 -3.28
CA ILE A 53 -4.47 -3.86 -2.52
C ILE A 53 -3.26 -3.97 -3.43
N TYR A 54 -2.16 -3.35 -3.01
CA TYR A 54 -0.90 -3.35 -3.73
C TYR A 54 0.23 -3.87 -2.84
N ILE A 55 1.20 -4.57 -3.43
CA ILE A 55 2.46 -4.94 -2.78
C ILE A 55 3.59 -4.21 -3.49
N LEU A 56 4.17 -3.25 -2.78
CA LEU A 56 5.30 -2.44 -3.23
C LEU A 56 6.60 -3.03 -2.69
N ARG A 57 7.61 -3.17 -3.56
CA ARG A 57 8.98 -3.57 -3.19
C ARG A 57 9.87 -2.33 -3.24
N PHE A 58 10.61 -2.10 -2.16
CA PHE A 58 11.63 -1.07 -2.07
C PHE A 58 13.02 -1.71 -2.01
N THR A 59 13.89 -1.28 -2.91
CA THR A 59 15.31 -1.64 -2.92
C THR A 59 16.14 -0.43 -2.45
N PRO A 60 16.64 -0.41 -1.21
CA PRO A 60 17.36 0.74 -0.65
C PRO A 60 18.67 1.04 -1.40
N ALA A 61 19.36 0.03 -1.91
CA ALA A 61 20.63 0.19 -2.65
C ALA A 61 20.48 1.10 -3.88
N GLU A 62 19.32 1.06 -4.53
CA GLU A 62 19.02 1.81 -5.75
C GLU A 62 17.99 2.92 -5.49
N SER A 63 17.49 3.04 -4.25
CA SER A 63 16.35 3.88 -3.89
C SER A 63 15.15 3.70 -4.83
N HIS A 64 14.94 2.46 -5.25
CA HIS A 64 14.01 2.10 -6.32
C HIS A 64 12.78 1.40 -5.76
N TRP A 65 11.62 1.71 -6.35
CA TRP A 65 10.34 1.13 -5.99
C TRP A 65 9.75 0.37 -7.16
N GLU A 66 9.13 -0.77 -6.85
CA GLU A 66 8.48 -1.62 -7.84
C GLU A 66 7.16 -2.18 -7.35
N LEU A 67 6.18 -2.24 -8.25
CA LEU A 67 4.93 -2.96 -7.99
C LEU A 67 5.16 -4.46 -8.22
N THR A 68 5.04 -5.26 -7.17
CA THR A 68 5.21 -6.72 -7.25
C THR A 68 3.88 -7.43 -7.48
N LEU A 69 2.82 -6.95 -6.84
CA LEU A 69 1.51 -7.57 -6.92
C LEU A 69 0.43 -6.50 -6.79
N PHE A 70 -0.62 -6.62 -7.61
CA PHE A 70 -1.85 -5.88 -7.45
C PHE A 70 -2.99 -6.88 -7.26
N GLN A 71 -3.92 -6.55 -6.39
CA GLN A 71 -5.17 -7.25 -6.24
C GLN A 71 -6.26 -6.19 -6.27
N ALA A 72 -7.05 -6.21 -7.34
CA ALA A 72 -8.24 -5.40 -7.40
C ALA A 72 -9.10 -5.74 -6.18
N GLY A 73 -9.52 -4.72 -5.43
CA GLY A 73 -10.66 -4.84 -4.54
C GLY A 73 -11.83 -5.32 -5.39
N ALA A 74 -12.77 -6.06 -4.80
CA ALA A 74 -13.95 -6.55 -5.52
C ALA A 74 -14.93 -5.39 -5.87
N GLY A 75 -14.44 -4.35 -6.56
CA GLY A 75 -15.12 -3.12 -6.92
C GLY A 75 -15.95 -3.21 -8.20
N ALA A 76 -16.21 -4.41 -8.71
CA ALA A 76 -17.26 -4.66 -9.68
C ALA A 76 -18.18 -5.75 -9.13
N ASP A 77 -19.31 -5.33 -8.56
CA ASP A 77 -20.41 -6.17 -8.04
C ASP A 77 -20.28 -6.71 -6.60
N PHE A 78 -20.11 -5.84 -5.59
CA PHE A 78 -20.52 -6.17 -4.22
C PHE A 78 -21.37 -5.05 -3.62
N PRO A 79 -22.64 -5.31 -3.25
CA PRO A 79 -23.42 -4.36 -2.48
C PRO A 79 -22.76 -4.18 -1.12
N ALA A 80 -22.65 -2.92 -0.67
CA ALA A 80 -22.05 -2.48 0.57
C ALA A 80 -22.23 -3.50 1.71
N MET A 81 -21.18 -4.28 2.01
CA MET A 81 -21.18 -5.11 3.20
C MET A 81 -21.04 -4.19 4.42
N PRO A 82 -21.91 -4.33 5.44
CA PRO A 82 -21.86 -3.48 6.61
C PRO A 82 -20.60 -3.81 7.42
N ARG A 83 -19.83 -2.77 7.75
CA ARG A 83 -18.69 -2.85 8.67
C ARG A 83 -19.20 -3.32 10.05
N ARG A 84 -18.98 -4.58 10.42
CA ARG A 84 -19.11 -5.14 11.79
C ARG A 84 -17.69 -5.26 12.38
N ASN A 85 -17.36 -4.88 13.61
CA ASN A 85 -18.11 -4.55 14.81
C ASN A 85 -17.20 -3.69 15.72
N ALA A 86 -17.70 -2.56 16.25
CA ALA A 86 -17.35 -2.17 17.61
C ALA A 86 -18.26 -2.99 18.54
N ILE A 87 -17.64 -3.65 19.49
CA ILE A 87 -18.21 -4.67 20.35
C ILE A 87 -19.23 -3.98 21.29
N GLN A 88 -20.48 -4.45 21.32
CA GLN A 88 -21.37 -4.15 22.44
C GLN A 88 -20.79 -4.82 23.69
N PHE A 89 -20.43 -4.03 24.69
CA PHE A 89 -20.39 -4.50 26.07
C PHE A 89 -21.61 -3.91 26.80
N GLN A 90 -22.30 -4.79 27.50
CA GLN A 90 -23.50 -4.54 28.30
C GLN A 90 -23.27 -3.53 29.43
#